data_AF-A0A385Z1H9-F1
#
_entry.id   AF-A0A385Z1H9-F1
#
_cell.length_a   1.000
_cell.length_b   1.000
_cell.length_c   1.000
_cell.angle_alpha   90.00
_cell.angle_beta   90.00
_cell.angle_gamma   90.00
#
_symmetry.space_group_name_H-M   'P 1'
#
loop_
_entity.id
_entity.type
_entity.pdbx_description
1 polymer ?
#
loop_
_entity_poly.entity_id
_entity_poly.type
_entity_poly.pdbx_seq_one_letter_code
_entity_poly.pdbx_strand_id
1 'polypeptide(L)'
;MRRLLLSALLVLPLLSQADGTPTGNAAAYSAPADSAQAKGYGVLIISRERLEVASPCEIGLYLHDQLAARLFQGQSAAFNLPPGEVPLRLGLVGRGTCAPGILAQENQPLPIRAGEVRKYRIALGDAGFYLTPAPLNY
;
A
#
# COMPACT_ATOMS: atom_id res chain seq x y z
N MET A 1 51.10 21.08 24.91
CA MET A 1 50.46 22.22 25.60
C MET A 1 48.96 22.04 25.39
N ARG A 2 48.10 21.52 26.28
CA ARG A 2 47.86 21.66 27.74
C ARG A 2 47.34 23.04 28.19
N ARG A 3 46.03 23.23 28.05
CA ARG A 3 45.07 24.01 28.89
C ARG A 3 43.69 23.34 28.66
N LEU A 4 42.86 22.83 29.61
CA LEU A 4 42.51 23.20 31.00
C LEU A 4 41.99 24.64 31.08
N LEU A 5 40.80 25.00 31.56
CA LEU A 5 39.64 24.31 32.17
C LEU A 5 38.34 24.94 31.55
N LEU A 6 37.08 24.82 32.00
CA LEU A 6 36.40 24.41 33.25
C LEU A 6 35.06 23.72 32.95
N SER A 7 34.52 23.01 33.94
CA SER A 7 33.12 22.56 34.03
C SER A 7 32.30 23.56 34.86
N ALA A 8 31.04 23.80 34.50
CA ALA A 8 30.07 24.49 35.36
C ALA A 8 28.85 23.59 35.58
N LEU A 9 28.80 22.88 36.72
CA LEU A 9 27.58 22.23 37.17
C LEU A 9 26.67 23.28 37.81
N LEU A 10 25.43 23.40 37.33
CA LEU A 10 24.35 24.03 38.10
C LEU A 10 23.52 22.94 38.78
N VAL A 11 23.44 23.01 40.11
CA VAL A 11 22.54 22.23 40.96
C VAL A 11 21.46 23.18 41.47
N LEU A 12 20.19 22.79 41.36
CA LEU A 12 19.00 23.44 41.97
C LEU A 12 17.85 22.38 42.03
N PRO A 13 16.80 22.57 42.87
CA PRO A 13 16.60 21.66 44.00
C PRO A 13 15.35 20.75 43.91
N LEU A 14 15.19 19.92 44.93
CA LEU A 14 14.12 18.92 45.08
C LEU A 14 12.75 19.50 45.48
N LEU A 15 11.71 18.90 44.89
CA LEU A 15 10.37 18.59 45.43
C LEU A 15 9.46 19.74 45.93
N SER A 16 8.32 19.86 45.26
CA SER A 16 7.04 20.22 45.89
C SER A 16 5.94 19.33 45.29
N GLN A 17 5.25 18.56 46.14
CA GLN A 17 4.11 17.74 45.75
C GLN A 17 2.86 18.62 45.67
N ALA A 18 2.00 18.40 44.67
CA ALA A 18 0.68 19.02 44.60
C ALA A 18 -0.39 17.93 44.42
N ASP A 19 -1.11 17.61 45.50
CA ASP A 19 -2.29 16.76 45.45
C ASP A 19 -3.45 17.52 44.79
N GLY A 20 -3.49 17.50 43.46
CA GLY A 20 -4.59 18.00 42.66
C GLY A 20 -5.57 16.89 42.33
N THR A 21 -6.66 16.75 43.09
CA THR A 21 -7.80 15.89 42.71
C THR A 21 -8.42 16.41 41.41
N PRO A 22 -8.42 15.63 40.31
CA PRO A 22 -9.07 16.06 39.08
C PRO A 22 -10.58 15.78 39.17
N THR A 23 -11.32 16.71 39.77
CA THR A 23 -12.76 16.86 39.49
C THR A 23 -12.96 17.50 38.11
N GLY A 24 -12.34 16.87 37.10
CA GLY A 24 -12.34 17.31 35.71
C GLY A 24 -13.27 16.42 34.92
N ASN A 25 -14.31 17.03 34.34
CA ASN A 25 -15.25 16.34 33.47
C ASN A 25 -14.49 15.76 32.28
N ALA A 26 -14.22 14.46 32.31
CA ALA A 26 -13.59 13.74 31.21
C ALA A 26 -14.57 13.70 30.04
N ALA A 27 -14.51 14.74 29.19
CA ALA A 27 -15.03 14.70 27.85
C ALA A 27 -14.22 13.62 27.12
N ALA A 28 -14.74 12.39 27.14
CA ALA A 28 -14.18 11.26 26.42
C ALA A 28 -14.17 11.64 24.94
N TYR A 29 -13.01 12.05 24.44
CA TYR A 29 -12.80 12.22 23.02
C TYR A 29 -12.69 10.83 22.40
N SER A 30 -13.84 10.20 22.22
CA SER A 30 -14.03 9.05 21.37
C SER A 30 -13.62 9.49 19.97
N ALA A 31 -12.33 9.30 19.64
CA ALA A 31 -11.94 9.20 18.25
C ALA A 31 -12.89 8.20 17.59
N PRO A 32 -13.46 8.47 16.42
CA PRO A 32 -14.26 7.48 15.72
C PRO A 32 -13.36 6.27 15.51
N ALA A 33 -13.66 5.18 16.23
CA ALA A 33 -13.10 3.88 15.90
C ALA A 33 -13.62 3.58 14.50
N ASP A 34 -12.75 3.74 13.51
CA ASP A 34 -13.06 3.48 12.11
C ASP A 34 -13.24 1.96 11.95
N SER A 35 -14.44 1.51 12.29
CA SER A 35 -14.87 0.11 12.32
C SER A 35 -15.23 -0.37 10.91
N ALA A 36 -14.47 0.07 9.92
CA ALA A 36 -14.48 -0.43 8.56
C ALA A 36 -13.84 -1.83 8.46
N GLN A 37 -12.91 -2.18 9.35
CA GLN A 37 -12.11 -3.42 9.28
C GLN A 37 -12.85 -4.73 9.63
N ALA A 38 -14.13 -4.71 10.01
CA ALA A 38 -14.89 -5.90 10.45
C ALA A 38 -16.03 -6.31 9.49
N LYS A 39 -15.89 -6.09 8.17
CA LYS A 39 -16.91 -6.42 7.15
C LYS A 39 -16.46 -7.51 6.14
N GLY A 40 -15.44 -8.28 6.50
CA GLY A 40 -14.81 -9.31 5.65
C GLY A 40 -13.82 -8.73 4.65
N TYR A 41 -13.17 -9.60 3.87
CA TYR A 41 -12.21 -9.25 2.83
C TYR A 41 -12.48 -10.08 1.57
N GLY A 42 -12.11 -9.55 0.40
CA GLY A 42 -11.98 -10.32 -0.83
C GLY A 42 -10.51 -10.56 -1.16
N VAL A 43 -10.21 -11.61 -1.94
CA VAL A 43 -8.87 -11.91 -2.42
C VAL A 43 -8.77 -11.56 -3.90
N LEU A 44 -7.91 -10.59 -4.24
CA LEU A 44 -7.58 -10.24 -5.62
C LEU A 44 -6.23 -10.85 -6.00
N ILE A 45 -6.23 -11.73 -7.00
CA ILE A 45 -5.03 -12.32 -7.59
C ILE A 45 -4.78 -11.65 -8.94
N ILE A 46 -3.58 -11.13 -9.15
CA ILE A 46 -3.12 -10.59 -10.43
C ILE A 46 -1.93 -11.42 -10.90
N SER A 47 -2.04 -12.05 -12.07
CA SER A 47 -0.97 -12.82 -12.70
C SER A 47 -0.41 -12.13 -13.95
N ARG A 48 0.87 -12.36 -14.22
CA ARG A 48 1.51 -12.02 -15.49
C ARG A 48 1.86 -13.29 -16.22
N GLU A 49 1.05 -13.68 -17.20
CA GLU A 49 1.27 -14.92 -17.96
C GLU A 49 2.52 -14.82 -18.85
N ARG A 50 3.16 -15.99 -19.10
CA ARG A 50 4.47 -16.03 -19.76
C ARG A 50 4.47 -15.50 -21.20
N LEU A 51 3.48 -15.90 -21.99
CA LEU A 51 3.43 -15.65 -23.43
C LEU A 51 2.48 -14.51 -23.83
N GLU A 52 1.76 -13.93 -22.86
CA GLU A 52 0.77 -12.88 -23.13
C GLU A 52 1.39 -11.47 -23.22
N VAL A 53 2.39 -11.18 -22.39
CA VAL A 53 3.07 -9.88 -22.39
C VAL A 53 4.57 -10.07 -22.56
N ALA A 54 5.03 -9.93 -23.80
CA ALA A 54 6.41 -10.11 -24.25
C ALA A 54 7.31 -8.90 -23.93
N SER A 55 7.38 -8.50 -22.66
CA SER A 55 8.28 -7.45 -22.16
C SER A 55 9.38 -8.03 -21.24
N PRO A 56 10.66 -7.61 -21.35
CA PRO A 56 11.69 -8.00 -20.40
C PRO A 56 11.55 -7.29 -19.03
N CYS A 57 10.78 -6.21 -18.97
CA CYS A 57 10.61 -5.38 -17.78
C CYS A 57 9.63 -6.00 -16.77
N GLU A 58 9.73 -5.58 -15.52
CA GLU A 58 8.72 -5.83 -14.48
C GLU A 58 7.49 -4.94 -14.71
N ILE A 59 6.30 -5.48 -14.41
CA ILE A 59 5.05 -4.71 -14.37
C ILE A 59 4.71 -4.41 -12.92
N GLY A 60 4.63 -3.13 -12.57
CA GLY A 60 4.17 -2.64 -11.28
C GLY A 60 2.65 -2.65 -11.20
N LEU A 61 2.14 -3.16 -10.08
CA LEU A 61 0.72 -3.09 -9.71
C LEU A 61 0.56 -1.94 -8.72
N TYR A 62 -0.24 -0.94 -9.07
CA TYR A 62 -0.49 0.23 -8.23
C TYR A 62 -1.92 0.18 -7.71
N LEU A 63 -2.08 0.08 -6.39
CA LEU A 63 -3.38 0.15 -5.71
C LEU A 63 -3.48 1.52 -5.04
N HIS A 64 -4.53 2.28 -5.34
CA HIS A 64 -4.66 3.68 -4.85
C HIS A 64 -3.41 4.52 -5.16
N ASP A 65 -2.90 4.40 -6.39
CA ASP A 65 -1.67 5.04 -6.89
C ASP A 65 -0.35 4.68 -6.14
N GLN A 66 -0.38 3.76 -5.18
CA GLN A 66 0.80 3.25 -4.49
C GLN A 66 1.25 1.89 -5.05
N LEU A 67 2.56 1.72 -5.27
CA LEU A 67 3.14 0.48 -5.77
C LEU A 67 2.97 -0.65 -4.75
N ALA A 68 2.07 -1.58 -5.02
CA ALA A 68 1.71 -2.70 -4.15
C ALA A 68 2.46 -3.99 -4.47
N ALA A 69 2.84 -4.21 -5.74
CA ALA A 69 3.68 -5.34 -6.15
C ALA A 69 4.42 -5.06 -7.47
N ARG A 70 5.42 -5.89 -7.78
CA ARG A 70 6.16 -5.90 -9.05
C ARG A 70 6.16 -7.34 -9.58
N LEU A 71 5.78 -7.55 -10.85
CA LEU A 71 5.67 -8.88 -11.46
C LEU A 71 6.66 -9.06 -12.60
N PHE A 72 7.58 -10.02 -12.43
CA PHE A 72 8.31 -10.66 -13.54
C PHE A 72 7.40 -11.63 -14.31
N GLN A 73 7.89 -12.07 -15.47
CA GLN A 73 7.21 -13.00 -16.35
C GLN A 73 6.87 -14.33 -15.63
N GLY A 74 5.59 -14.72 -15.64
CA GLY A 74 5.09 -15.93 -14.99
C GLY A 74 4.81 -15.79 -13.48
N GLN A 75 4.95 -14.58 -12.89
CA GLN A 75 4.64 -14.35 -11.48
C GLN A 75 3.18 -13.94 -11.25
N SER A 76 2.73 -14.11 -10.00
CA SER A 76 1.44 -13.64 -9.51
C SER A 76 1.60 -12.93 -8.16
N ALA A 77 0.72 -11.96 -7.88
CA ALA A 77 0.54 -11.39 -6.55
C ALA A 77 -0.90 -11.59 -6.08
N ALA A 78 -1.11 -11.73 -4.77
CA ALA A 78 -2.42 -11.85 -4.16
C ALA A 78 -2.58 -10.81 -3.05
N PHE A 79 -3.74 -10.14 -3.02
CA PHE A 79 -4.05 -9.06 -2.09
C PHE A 79 -5.35 -9.36 -1.34
N ASN A 80 -5.32 -9.26 -0.01
CA ASN A 80 -6.54 -9.21 0.80
C ASN A 80 -7.02 -7.77 0.83
N LEU A 81 -8.19 -7.51 0.25
CA LEU A 81 -8.73 -6.15 0.06
C LEU A 81 -10.08 -6.01 0.77
N PRO A 82 -10.38 -4.83 1.34
CA PRO A 82 -11.73 -4.55 1.84
C PRO A 82 -12.74 -4.56 0.68
N PRO A 83 -14.02 -4.88 0.94
CA PRO A 83 -15.07 -4.78 -0.07
C PRO A 83 -15.28 -3.32 -0.52
N GLY A 84 -15.49 -3.12 -1.82
CA GLY A 84 -15.60 -1.79 -2.44
C GLY A 84 -14.93 -1.75 -3.81
N GLU A 85 -14.97 -0.60 -4.48
CA GLU A 85 -14.20 -0.41 -5.72
C GLU A 85 -12.75 -0.07 -5.39
N VAL A 86 -11.82 -0.91 -5.84
CA VAL A 86 -10.38 -0.69 -5.67
C VAL A 86 -9.78 -0.20 -6.99
N PRO A 87 -9.24 1.03 -7.06
CA PRO A 87 -8.54 1.52 -8.24
C PRO A 87 -7.19 0.81 -8.39
N LEU A 88 -7.00 0.15 -9.54
CA LEU A 88 -5.75 -0.51 -9.92
C LEU A 88 -5.18 0.09 -11.20
N ARG A 89 -3.89 0.43 -11.19
CA ARG A 89 -3.14 0.88 -12.38
C ARG A 89 -1.96 -0.05 -12.65
N LEU A 90 -1.59 -0.18 -13.92
CA LEU A 90 -0.51 -1.04 -14.40
C LEU A 90 0.56 -0.19 -15.10
N GLY A 91 1.84 -0.39 -14.77
CA GLY A 91 2.92 0.37 -15.41
C GLY A 91 4.25 -0.38 -15.43
N LEU A 92 5.19 0.03 -16.29
CA LEU A 92 6.56 -0.49 -16.25
C LEU A 92 7.29 0.06 -15.02
N VAL A 93 8.06 -0.79 -14.35
CA VAL A 93 8.88 -0.40 -13.19
C VAL A 93 10.32 -0.87 -13.36
N GLY A 94 11.27 0.05 -13.24
CA GLY A 94 12.68 -0.24 -13.46
C GLY A 94 13.50 1.01 -13.76
N ARG A 95 14.59 0.84 -14.50
CA ARG A 95 15.53 1.90 -14.90
C ARG A 95 15.82 1.79 -16.40
N GLY A 96 16.34 2.87 -17.01
CA GLY A 96 16.65 2.90 -18.44
C GLY A 96 15.40 2.64 -19.29
N THR A 97 15.47 1.67 -20.19
CA THR A 97 14.33 1.25 -21.05
C THR A 97 13.13 0.69 -20.29
N CYS A 98 13.30 0.29 -19.02
CA CYS A 98 12.22 -0.14 -18.14
C CYS A 98 11.76 0.95 -17.15
N ALA A 99 12.21 2.20 -17.31
CA ALA A 99 11.69 3.30 -16.49
C ALA A 99 10.19 3.55 -16.81
N PRO A 100 9.37 3.93 -15.83
CA PRO A 100 8.01 4.37 -16.09
C PRO A 100 8.03 5.57 -17.04
N GLY A 101 7.26 5.49 -18.13
CA GLY A 101 7.12 6.57 -19.10
C GLY A 101 6.19 7.68 -18.63
N ILE A 102 6.08 8.74 -19.44
CA ILE A 102 5.19 9.90 -19.20
C ILE A 102 3.72 9.57 -19.50
N LEU A 103 3.44 8.43 -20.16
CA LEU A 103 2.09 7.99 -20.46
C LEU A 103 1.31 7.71 -19.17
N ALA A 104 0.15 8.34 -19.02
CA ALA A 104 -0.76 8.09 -17.92
C ALA A 104 -1.28 6.65 -17.99
N GLN A 105 -0.96 5.86 -16.96
CA GLN A 105 -1.47 4.49 -16.82
C GLN A 105 -2.98 4.57 -16.59
N GLU A 106 -3.79 3.86 -17.36
CA GLU A 106 -5.24 3.85 -17.15
C GLU A 106 -5.60 3.28 -15.77
N ASN A 107 -6.63 3.84 -15.15
CA ASN A 107 -7.19 3.32 -13.90
C ASN A 107 -8.29 2.30 -14.21
N GLN A 108 -8.13 1.11 -13.65
CA GLN A 108 -9.05 0.00 -13.82
C GLN A 108 -9.76 -0.25 -12.47
N PRO A 109 -10.97 0.28 -12.24
CA PRO A 109 -11.69 0.07 -11.01
C PRO A 109 -12.14 -1.39 -10.89
N LEU A 110 -11.81 -2.03 -9.77
CA LEU A 110 -12.09 -3.44 -9.50
C LEU A 110 -13.09 -3.56 -8.33
N PRO A 111 -14.35 -3.97 -8.57
CA PRO A 111 -15.35 -4.09 -7.51
C PRO A 111 -15.11 -5.36 -6.68
N ILE A 112 -14.50 -5.24 -5.50
CA ILE A 112 -14.23 -6.33 -4.54
C ILE A 112 -15.46 -6.60 -3.66
N ARG A 113 -15.80 -7.87 -3.44
CA ARG A 113 -16.80 -8.32 -2.44
C ARG A 113 -16.16 -9.10 -1.29
N ALA A 114 -16.82 -9.12 -0.14
CA ALA A 114 -16.41 -9.97 0.98
C ALA A 114 -16.55 -11.46 0.62
N GLY A 115 -15.52 -12.25 0.94
CA GLY A 115 -15.50 -13.70 0.73
C GLY A 115 -15.26 -14.16 -0.71
N GLU A 116 -15.17 -13.26 -1.69
CA GLU A 116 -14.88 -13.64 -3.08
C GLU A 116 -13.37 -13.78 -3.32
N VAL A 117 -12.99 -14.70 -4.20
CA VAL A 117 -11.63 -14.79 -4.76
C VAL A 117 -11.74 -14.48 -6.25
N ARG A 118 -11.09 -13.42 -6.72
CA ARG A 118 -11.03 -13.06 -8.14
C ARG A 118 -9.61 -13.14 -8.65
N LYS A 119 -9.46 -13.56 -9.91
CA LYS A 119 -8.18 -13.56 -10.60
C LYS A 119 -8.27 -12.84 -11.94
N TYR A 120 -7.27 -12.03 -12.22
CA TYR A 120 -7.04 -11.40 -13.51
C TYR A 120 -5.63 -11.71 -13.97
N ARG A 121 -5.46 -11.78 -15.29
CA ARG A 121 -4.16 -11.79 -15.96
C ARG A 121 -3.92 -10.45 -16.64
N ILE A 122 -2.67 -10.04 -16.70
CA ILE A 122 -2.26 -8.82 -17.40
C ILE A 122 -2.10 -9.12 -18.89
N ALA A 123 -2.80 -8.34 -19.70
CA ALA A 123 -2.72 -8.29 -21.15
C ALA A 123 -2.04 -6.98 -21.60
N LEU A 124 -1.72 -6.89 -22.90
CA LEU A 124 -1.25 -5.67 -23.57
C LEU A 124 -2.17 -5.36 -24.75
N GLY A 125 -2.61 -4.10 -24.85
CA GLY A 125 -3.39 -3.58 -25.97
C GLY A 125 -2.91 -2.18 -26.37
N ASP A 126 -3.63 -1.52 -27.26
CA ASP A 126 -3.18 -0.26 -27.88
C ASP A 126 -3.00 0.89 -26.87
N ALA A 127 -3.80 0.91 -25.80
CA ALA A 127 -3.69 1.88 -24.69
C ALA A 127 -2.64 1.49 -23.62
N GLY A 128 -1.98 0.33 -23.76
CA GLY A 128 -1.03 -0.20 -22.78
C GLY A 128 -1.54 -1.46 -22.06
N PHE A 129 -1.08 -1.66 -20.83
CA PHE A 129 -1.43 -2.86 -20.05
C PHE A 129 -2.85 -2.77 -19.50
N TYR A 130 -3.59 -3.88 -19.57
CA TYR A 130 -4.93 -3.98 -19.01
C TYR A 130 -5.18 -5.35 -18.38
N LEU A 131 -6.09 -5.41 -17.41
CA LEU A 131 -6.52 -6.66 -16.79
C LEU A 131 -7.61 -7.37 -17.59
N THR A 132 -7.42 -8.68 -17.82
CA THR A 132 -8.45 -9.59 -18.35
C THR A 132 -8.81 -10.62 -17.28
N PRO A 133 -10.09 -10.99 -17.07
CA PRO A 133 -10.45 -12.07 -16.15
C PRO A 133 -9.73 -13.37 -16.49
N ALA A 134 -9.36 -14.13 -15.46
CA ALA A 134 -8.68 -15.42 -15.61
C ALA A 134 -9.26 -16.47 -14.64
N PRO A 135 -9.34 -17.74 -15.04
CA PRO A 135 -9.80 -18.80 -14.16
C PRO A 135 -8.80 -19.05 -13.02
N LEU A 136 -9.33 -19.43 -11.86
CA LEU A 136 -8.53 -19.63 -10.65
C LEU A 136 -7.54 -20.80 -10.80
N ASN A 137 -7.91 -21.84 -11.57
CA ASN A 137 -7.12 -23.03 -11.86
C ASN A 137 -6.54 -23.66 -10.59
N TYR A 138 -7.44 -24.32 -9.85
CA TYR A 138 -7.12 -25.19 -8.71
C TYR A 138 -6.56 -26.54 -9.19
#